data_AF-A0A7S1NUW1-F1
#
_entry.id   AF-A0A7S1NUW1-F1
#
_cell.length_a   1.000
_cell.length_b   1.000
_cell.length_c   1.000
_cell.angle_alpha   90.00
_cell.angle_beta   90.00
_cell.angle_gamma   90.00
#
_symmetry.space_group_name_H-M   'P 1'
#
loop_
_entity.id
_entity.type
_entity.pdbx_description
1 polymer ?
#
loop_
_entity_poly.entity_id
_entity_poly.type
_entity_poly.pdbx_seq_one_letter_code
_entity_poly.pdbx_strand_id
1 'polypeptide(L)'
;GAVCNGSSTLVTAPNFWRATMASEVFVQCDPDTRPCLANSTTGACRYGFRGPLCSLCIAGHATRTCGPCVRPERAVLELAFNVLLLVGLTGFTLYTGIQKEARSEFQRKYPAIPSIKIMTTHFQTLGVL
;
A
#
# COMPACT_ATOMS: atom_id res chain seq x y z
N GLY A 1 -19.77 -36.88 -4.42
CA GLY A 1 -20.52 -37.55 -5.50
C GLY A 1 -19.55 -38.10 -6.51
N ALA A 2 -19.72 -39.35 -6.91
CA ALA A 2 -18.96 -40.00 -7.97
C ALA A 2 -19.93 -40.63 -8.98
N VAL A 3 -19.49 -40.78 -10.23
CA VAL A 3 -20.20 -41.50 -11.29
C VAL A 3 -19.40 -42.75 -11.63
N CYS A 4 -20.07 -43.91 -11.54
CA CYS A 4 -19.52 -45.18 -12.00
C CYS A 4 -19.97 -45.43 -13.44
N ASN A 5 -19.04 -45.35 -14.38
CA ASN A 5 -19.28 -45.63 -15.80
C ASN A 5 -18.96 -47.08 -16.19
N GLY A 6 -18.71 -47.96 -15.22
CA GLY A 6 -18.28 -49.34 -15.46
C GLY A 6 -16.78 -49.52 -15.75
N SER A 7 -15.97 -48.46 -15.65
CA SER A 7 -14.50 -48.56 -15.66
C SER A 7 -13.93 -48.95 -14.29
N SER A 8 -12.64 -49.30 -14.24
CA SER A 8 -11.90 -49.55 -12.99
C SER A 8 -11.55 -48.27 -12.23
N THR A 9 -12.00 -47.10 -12.70
CA THR A 9 -11.71 -45.81 -12.08
C THR A 9 -12.99 -45.11 -11.69
N LEU A 10 -13.04 -44.61 -10.45
CA LEU A 10 -14.12 -43.71 -10.03
C LEU A 10 -13.97 -42.40 -10.81
N VAL A 11 -15.05 -41.86 -11.35
CA VAL A 11 -15.07 -40.55 -12.01
C VAL A 11 -15.83 -39.57 -11.12
N THR A 12 -15.33 -38.35 -10.98
CA THR A 12 -15.98 -37.33 -10.15
C THR A 12 -17.31 -36.91 -10.76
N ALA A 13 -18.38 -36.86 -9.95
CA ALA A 13 -19.68 -36.39 -10.43
C ALA A 13 -19.68 -34.86 -10.67
N PRO A 14 -20.57 -34.34 -11.54
CA PRO A 14 -20.72 -32.89 -11.72
C PRO A 14 -20.95 -32.17 -10.38
N ASN A 15 -20.29 -31.03 -10.16
CA ASN A 15 -20.31 -30.27 -8.89
C ASN A 15 -19.73 -31.00 -7.67
N PHE A 16 -18.91 -32.01 -7.89
CA PHE A 16 -18.10 -32.62 -6.84
C PHE A 16 -16.62 -32.55 -7.21
N TRP A 17 -15.78 -32.75 -6.20
CA TRP A 17 -14.33 -32.67 -6.33
C TRP A 17 -13.62 -33.72 -5.50
N ARG A 18 -12.41 -34.10 -5.93
CA ARG A 18 -11.48 -34.97 -5.20
C ARG A 18 -10.04 -34.49 -5.35
N ALA A 19 -9.22 -34.71 -4.33
CA ALA A 19 -7.83 -34.26 -4.28
C ALA A 19 -6.92 -34.95 -5.31
N THR A 20 -7.08 -36.25 -5.47
CA THR A 20 -6.25 -37.07 -6.37
C THR A 20 -7.13 -38.12 -7.05
N MET A 21 -6.64 -38.74 -8.12
CA MET A 21 -7.38 -39.81 -8.81
C MET A 21 -7.60 -41.06 -7.95
N ALA A 22 -6.81 -41.25 -6.89
CA ALA A 22 -6.93 -42.35 -5.94
C ALA A 22 -7.78 -42.00 -4.70
N SER A 23 -8.22 -40.76 -4.56
CA SER A 23 -9.01 -40.33 -3.40
C SER A 23 -10.46 -40.79 -3.54
N GLU A 24 -10.94 -41.54 -2.54
CA GLU A 24 -12.33 -42.00 -2.45
C GLU A 24 -13.25 -40.96 -1.79
N VAL A 25 -12.68 -39.86 -1.28
CA VAL A 25 -13.43 -38.79 -0.61
C VAL A 25 -13.81 -37.72 -1.63
N PHE A 26 -15.11 -37.50 -1.79
CA PHE A 26 -15.66 -36.54 -2.75
C PHE A 26 -16.40 -35.41 -2.04
N VAL A 27 -15.90 -34.19 -2.18
CA VAL A 27 -16.49 -32.99 -1.55
C VAL A 27 -17.41 -32.30 -2.54
N GLN A 28 -18.56 -31.81 -2.07
CA GLN A 28 -19.50 -31.04 -2.89
C GLN A 28 -18.97 -29.62 -3.10
N CYS A 29 -19.00 -29.15 -4.34
CA CYS A 29 -18.65 -27.79 -4.68
C CYS A 29 -19.76 -26.83 -4.28
N ASP A 30 -19.38 -25.64 -3.84
CA ASP A 30 -20.31 -24.56 -3.53
C ASP A 30 -21.10 -24.20 -4.81
N PRO A 31 -22.46 -24.24 -4.79
CA PRO A 31 -23.30 -24.04 -5.95
C PRO A 31 -23.12 -22.68 -6.64
N ASP A 32 -22.65 -21.65 -5.91
CA ASP A 32 -22.43 -20.31 -6.45
C ASP A 32 -21.06 -20.16 -7.15
N THR A 33 -20.19 -21.17 -7.03
CA THR A 33 -18.87 -21.16 -7.65
C THR A 33 -18.75 -22.30 -8.66
N ARG A 34 -18.42 -21.94 -9.91
CA ARG A 34 -18.08 -22.88 -10.99
C ARG A 34 -17.17 -24.02 -10.48
N PRO A 35 -17.26 -25.24 -11.07
CA PRO A 35 -16.77 -26.49 -10.49
C PRO A 35 -15.37 -26.38 -9.89
N CYS A 36 -15.22 -26.99 -8.71
CA CYS A 36 -13.98 -27.08 -7.95
C CYS A 36 -12.78 -27.54 -8.81
N LEU A 37 -11.59 -27.11 -8.42
CA LEU A 37 -10.33 -27.32 -9.10
C LEU A 37 -9.39 -27.83 -8.02
N ALA A 38 -8.41 -28.61 -8.42
CA ALA A 38 -7.71 -29.44 -7.47
C ALA A 38 -6.60 -28.78 -6.64
N ASN A 39 -6.82 -28.52 -5.32
CA ASN A 39 -5.82 -28.58 -4.21
C ASN A 39 -6.29 -28.04 -2.81
N SER A 40 -7.57 -28.09 -2.42
CA SER A 40 -8.06 -27.52 -1.13
C SER A 40 -8.69 -28.56 -0.20
N THR A 41 -8.26 -28.65 1.07
CA THR A 41 -8.75 -29.65 2.05
C THR A 41 -9.98 -29.21 2.85
N THR A 42 -10.34 -27.93 2.83
CA THR A 42 -11.49 -27.38 3.58
C THR A 42 -12.63 -26.92 2.68
N GLY A 43 -12.44 -26.92 1.35
CA GLY A 43 -13.39 -26.34 0.38
C GLY A 43 -13.58 -24.82 0.49
N ALA A 44 -13.14 -24.21 1.58
CA ALA A 44 -13.21 -22.78 1.85
C ALA A 44 -11.85 -22.12 1.64
N CYS A 45 -11.84 -21.06 0.83
CA CYS A 45 -10.66 -20.24 0.61
C CYS A 45 -10.41 -19.29 1.80
N ARG A 46 -9.14 -18.87 1.99
CA ARG A 46 -8.83 -17.78 2.92
C ARG A 46 -9.59 -16.52 2.54
N TYR A 47 -9.95 -15.70 3.53
CA TYR A 47 -10.62 -14.42 3.31
C TYR A 47 -9.88 -13.59 2.24
N GLY A 48 -10.62 -13.07 1.25
CA GLY A 48 -10.06 -12.37 0.09
C GLY A 48 -9.87 -13.26 -1.16
N PHE A 49 -9.84 -14.58 -1.01
CA PHE A 49 -9.65 -15.54 -2.10
C PHE A 49 -10.96 -16.27 -2.43
N ARG A 50 -11.10 -16.66 -3.70
CA ARG A 50 -12.22 -17.41 -4.23
C ARG A 50 -11.78 -18.39 -5.29
N GLY A 51 -12.76 -19.18 -5.68
CA GLY A 51 -12.64 -20.04 -6.81
C GLY A 51 -11.94 -21.34 -6.46
N PRO A 52 -11.82 -22.17 -7.48
CA PRO A 52 -11.79 -23.61 -7.27
C PRO A 52 -10.41 -24.10 -6.76
N LEU A 53 -9.33 -23.34 -6.98
CA LEU A 53 -7.99 -23.51 -6.34
C LEU A 53 -7.67 -22.46 -5.26
N CYS A 54 -8.63 -21.60 -4.89
CA CYS A 54 -8.36 -20.41 -4.09
C CYS A 54 -7.27 -19.48 -4.68
N SER A 55 -7.15 -19.47 -6.01
CA SER A 55 -6.15 -18.68 -6.74
C SER A 55 -6.71 -17.35 -7.27
N LEU A 56 -8.02 -17.13 -7.18
CA LEU A 56 -8.67 -15.90 -7.64
C LEU A 56 -8.99 -15.01 -6.44
N CYS A 57 -8.95 -13.69 -6.60
CA CYS A 57 -9.42 -12.78 -5.56
C CYS A 57 -10.93 -12.52 -5.68
N ILE A 58 -11.60 -12.30 -4.55
CA ILE A 58 -12.98 -11.77 -4.52
C ILE A 58 -13.02 -10.34 -5.08
N ALA A 59 -14.20 -9.90 -5.52
CA ALA A 59 -14.38 -8.53 -6.00
C ALA A 59 -13.96 -7.53 -4.91
N GLY A 60 -13.27 -6.46 -5.32
CA GLY A 60 -12.72 -5.47 -4.39
C GLY A 60 -11.46 -5.91 -3.65
N HIS A 61 -10.86 -7.05 -4.00
CA HIS A 61 -9.53 -7.47 -3.55
C HIS A 61 -8.62 -7.70 -4.77
N ALA A 62 -7.37 -7.25 -4.68
CA ALA A 62 -6.38 -7.36 -5.75
C ALA A 62 -5.02 -7.74 -5.14
N THR A 63 -4.03 -8.08 -5.99
CA THR A 63 -2.65 -8.50 -5.66
C THR A 63 -2.46 -9.99 -5.29
N ARG A 64 -1.20 -10.44 -5.20
CA ARG A 64 -0.80 -11.84 -4.89
C ARG A 64 -1.33 -12.34 -3.54
N THR A 65 -1.60 -11.43 -2.61
CA THR A 65 -2.14 -11.75 -1.28
C THR A 65 -3.64 -11.51 -1.18
N CYS A 66 -4.31 -11.13 -2.28
CA CYS A 66 -5.70 -10.69 -2.31
C CYS A 66 -6.02 -9.70 -1.18
N GLY A 67 -5.21 -8.65 -1.06
CA GLY A 67 -5.49 -7.52 -0.17
C GLY A 67 -6.68 -6.69 -0.67
N PRO A 68 -7.37 -5.94 0.21
CA PRO A 68 -8.45 -5.06 -0.19
C PRO A 68 -7.93 -4.00 -1.17
N CYS A 69 -8.70 -3.72 -2.22
CA CYS A 69 -8.42 -2.64 -3.14
C CYS A 69 -8.37 -1.33 -2.37
N VAL A 70 -7.31 -0.55 -2.60
CA VAL A 70 -7.20 0.80 -2.04
C VAL A 70 -8.38 1.62 -2.57
N ARG A 71 -9.19 2.14 -1.65
CA ARG A 71 -10.31 3.01 -2.03
C ARG A 71 -9.75 4.27 -2.69
N PRO A 72 -10.32 4.71 -3.83
CA PRO A 72 -9.80 5.85 -4.58
C PRO A 72 -9.75 7.13 -3.74
N GLU A 73 -10.69 7.31 -2.82
CA GLU A 73 -10.75 8.47 -1.91
C GLU A 73 -9.50 8.63 -1.04
N ARG A 74 -8.96 7.52 -0.50
CA ARG A 74 -7.75 7.57 0.33
C ARG A 74 -6.51 7.84 -0.52
N ALA A 75 -6.44 7.26 -1.71
CA ALA A 75 -5.34 7.50 -2.65
C ALA A 75 -5.29 8.97 -3.11
N VAL A 76 -6.45 9.59 -3.38
CA VAL A 76 -6.53 11.00 -3.78
C VAL A 76 -6.08 11.91 -2.63
N LEU A 77 -6.47 11.61 -1.40
CA LEU A 77 -6.11 12.43 -0.23
C LEU A 77 -4.61 12.33 0.09
N GLU A 78 -4.03 11.13 0.02
CA GLU A 78 -2.57 10.94 0.16
C GLU A 78 -1.79 11.64 -0.96
N LEU A 79 -2.27 11.55 -2.21
CA LEU A 79 -1.64 12.24 -3.33
C LEU A 79 -1.70 13.76 -3.16
N ALA A 80 -2.87 14.30 -2.81
CA ALA A 80 -3.05 15.73 -2.58
C ALA A 80 -2.16 16.25 -1.45
N PHE A 81 -2.05 15.52 -0.34
CA PHE A 81 -1.15 15.86 0.76
C PHE A 81 0.31 15.90 0.33
N ASN A 82 0.77 14.87 -0.40
CA ASN A 82 2.15 14.80 -0.88
C ASN A 82 2.48 15.94 -1.85
N VAL A 83 1.56 16.26 -2.77
CA VAL A 83 1.73 17.38 -3.70
C VAL A 83 1.80 18.72 -2.95
N LEU A 84 0.90 18.95 -1.99
CA LEU A 84 0.88 20.17 -1.19
C LEU A 84 2.18 20.34 -0.39
N LEU A 85 2.69 19.26 0.20
CA LEU A 85 3.94 19.26 0.97
C LEU A 85 5.14 19.57 0.08
N LEU A 86 5.20 18.99 -1.14
CA LEU A 86 6.25 19.28 -2.12
C LEU A 86 6.23 20.74 -2.58
N VAL A 87 5.05 21.28 -2.90
CA VAL A 87 4.88 22.69 -3.28
C VAL A 87 5.25 23.61 -2.12
N GLY A 88 4.83 23.28 -0.90
CA GLY A 88 5.17 24.04 0.30
C GLY A 88 6.67 24.07 0.59
N LEU A 89 7.35 22.92 0.51
CA LEU A 89 8.80 22.84 0.73
C LEU A 89 9.59 23.59 -0.34
N THR A 90 9.21 23.45 -1.61
CA THR A 90 9.87 24.18 -2.72
C THR A 90 9.62 25.69 -2.61
N GLY A 91 8.41 26.12 -2.26
CA GLY A 91 8.13 27.53 -1.98
C GLY A 91 8.94 28.07 -0.80
N PHE A 92 9.07 27.29 0.28
CA PHE A 92 9.83 27.68 1.46
C PHE A 92 11.35 27.81 1.18
N THR A 93 11.94 26.88 0.42
CA THR A 93 13.35 26.97 0.05
C THR A 93 13.63 28.17 -0.86
N LEU A 94 12.72 28.48 -1.79
CA LEU A 94 12.81 29.69 -2.62
C LEU A 94 12.69 30.97 -1.78
N TYR A 95 11.71 31.03 -0.87
CA TYR A 95 11.52 32.19 0.02
C TYR A 95 12.76 32.44 0.89
N THR A 96 13.30 31.39 1.52
CA THR A 96 14.51 31.50 2.34
C THR A 96 15.74 31.79 1.50
N GLY A 97 15.81 31.34 0.26
CA GLY A 97 16.86 31.69 -0.71
C GLY A 97 16.89 33.20 -1.00
N ILE A 98 15.74 33.77 -1.39
CA ILE A 98 15.60 35.21 -1.69
C ILE A 98 15.98 36.07 -0.47
N GLN A 99 15.53 35.67 0.73
CA GLN A 99 15.86 36.38 1.97
C GLN A 99 17.37 36.33 2.29
N LYS A 100 18.02 35.19 2.02
CA LYS A 100 19.47 35.05 2.20
C LYS A 100 20.23 35.92 1.21
N GLU A 101 19.79 35.98 -0.04
CA GLU A 101 20.42 36.80 -1.07
C GLU A 101 20.32 38.29 -0.74
N ALA A 102 19.11 38.77 -0.39
CA ALA A 102 18.91 40.15 0.07
C ALA A 102 19.74 40.50 1.31
N ARG A 103 19.86 39.57 2.27
CA ARG A 103 20.72 39.74 3.45
C ARG A 103 22.20 39.80 3.06
N SER A 104 22.63 38.96 2.12
CA SER A 104 24.02 38.91 1.66
C SER A 104 24.44 40.19 0.95
N GLU A 105 23.54 40.78 0.15
CA GLU A 105 23.78 42.05 -0.53
C GLU A 105 23.88 43.21 0.48
N PHE A 106 22.98 43.24 1.48
CA PHE A 106 23.05 44.20 2.58
C PHE A 106 24.34 44.07 3.40
N GLN A 107 24.79 42.84 3.71
CA GLN A 107 26.06 42.61 4.40
C GLN A 107 27.28 43.00 3.57
N ARG A 108 27.25 42.77 2.25
CA ARG A 108 28.31 43.20 1.34
C ARG A 108 28.41 44.72 1.26
N LYS A 109 27.26 45.42 1.30
CA LYS A 109 27.19 46.89 1.30
C LYS A 109 27.59 47.51 2.64
N TYR A 110 27.34 46.82 3.75
CA TYR A 110 27.65 47.29 5.11
C TYR A 110 28.30 46.19 5.98
N PRO A 111 29.61 45.90 5.77
CA PRO A 111 30.29 44.79 6.45
C PRO A 111 30.46 45.00 7.97
N ALA A 112 30.38 46.24 8.46
CA ALA A 112 30.54 46.57 9.88
C ALA A 112 29.30 46.24 10.74
N ILE A 113 28.10 46.18 10.15
CA ILE A 113 26.84 45.97 10.88
C ILE A 113 26.78 44.63 11.63
N PRO A 114 27.14 43.46 11.03
CA PRO A 114 27.17 42.20 11.78
C PRO A 114 28.17 42.23 12.94
N SER A 115 29.34 42.84 12.76
CA SER A 115 30.36 42.96 13.80
C SER A 115 29.86 43.81 14.97
N ILE A 116 29.23 44.96 14.69
CA ILE A 116 28.62 45.82 15.72
C ILE A 116 27.51 45.06 16.46
N LYS A 117 26.67 44.31 15.75
CA LYS A 117 25.60 43.51 16.37
C LYS A 117 26.16 42.43 17.30
N ILE A 118 27.20 41.72 16.89
CA ILE A 118 27.89 40.72 17.72
C ILE A 118 28.47 41.38 18.98
N MET A 119 29.19 42.50 18.84
CA MET A 119 29.77 43.21 19.99
C MET A 119 28.71 43.72 20.96
N THR A 120 27.59 44.25 20.46
CA THR A 120 26.48 44.74 21.30
C THR A 120 25.81 43.59 22.06
N THR A 121 25.71 42.42 21.42
CA THR A 121 25.12 41.23 22.04
C THR A 121 26.01 40.72 23.17
N HIS A 122 27.33 40.67 22.95
CA HIS A 122 28.30 40.33 24.00
C HIS A 122 28.28 41.32 25.18
N PHE A 123 28.17 42.62 24.90
CA PHE A 123 28.09 43.65 25.94
C PHE A 123 26.81 43.52 26.78
N GLN A 124 25.67 43.24 26.14
CA GLN A 124 24.39 43.01 26.82
C GLN A 124 24.42 41.75 27.69
N THR A 125 25.07 40.67 27.24
CA THR A 125 25.19 39.44 28.04
C THR A 125 26.13 39.58 29.25
N LEU A 126 27.16 40.43 29.16
CA LEU A 126 28.11 40.67 30.25
C LEU A 126 27.57 41.65 31.31
N GLY A 127 26.67 42.56 30.94
CA GLY A 127 26.06 43.51 31.89
C GLY A 127 24.83 42.97 32.65
N VAL A 128 24.39 41.75 32.35
CA VAL A 128 23.26 41.07 33.03
C VAL A 128 23.73 40.07 34.11
N LEU A 129 25.05 39.85 34.21
CA LEU A 129 25.72 39.17 35.32
C LEU A 129 26.19 40.18 36.37
#